data_AF-A0AAD9D464-F1
#
_entry.id   AF-A0AAD9D464-F1
#
_cell.length_a   1.000
_cell.length_b   1.000
_cell.length_c   1.000
_cell.angle_alpha   90.00
_cell.angle_beta   90.00
_cell.angle_gamma   90.00
#
_symmetry.space_group_name_H-M   'P 1'
#
loop_
_entity.id
_entity.type
_entity.pdbx_description
1 polymer ?
#
loop_
_entity_poly.entity_id
_entity_poly.type
_entity_poly.pdbx_seq_one_letter_code
_entity_poly.pdbx_strand_id
1 'polypeptide(L)'
;MRDDVTAATSFHDEGMRRRRVAGGNDQQHDPPGTPRKTTTNNTSNSSSGFSTVAKPAETVKKDKNESTRKPRGICAQSCGSGTVGGSVVLIFGLCVAYYVIFQPNNNNANPLSVLATNFSSMFPLKKATDTPLGDGPVPRPKDWHLWGYFNFKENFNCSGYLKDRTKPLPTMEYWETMLEAYNQVVDPTYKFDPDIPPTQGYRLNEDGAPPYYAKLSPGKGRGLFASRDIQKGEIVHNGTKSDVVFPNETSWKRFMFAMPRKMACDNAEWSFTQQFEKDGRMRIVSSLNIAILMNEGNHRNEVNVEPKDEKGEASEYSTLFRAIKDIKKDEEILMDYANYDTDYEAAGLAEL
;
A
#
# COMPACT_ATOMS: atom_id res chain seq x y z
N MET A 1 37.12 -10.35 14.66
CA MET A 1 36.73 -9.12 15.37
C MET A 1 35.23 -9.18 15.53
N ARG A 2 34.78 -9.42 16.76
CA ARG A 2 33.39 -9.38 17.17
C ARG A 2 33.19 -7.98 17.74
N ASP A 3 32.26 -7.22 17.19
CA ASP A 3 31.83 -5.97 17.81
C ASP A 3 30.33 -6.08 18.09
N ASP A 4 30.04 -5.86 19.37
CA ASP A 4 28.74 -5.89 20.01
C ASP A 4 27.83 -4.75 19.51
N VAL A 5 26.55 -5.09 19.31
CA VAL A 5 25.48 -4.11 19.10
C VAL A 5 24.57 -4.15 20.32
N THR A 6 24.68 -3.14 21.18
CA THR A 6 23.74 -2.88 22.26
C THR A 6 22.63 -1.99 21.72
N ALA A 7 21.44 -2.57 21.53
CA ALA A 7 20.21 -1.84 21.22
C ALA A 7 19.57 -1.31 22.51
N ALA A 8 19.20 -0.04 22.52
CA ALA A 8 18.32 0.55 23.52
C ALA A 8 17.15 1.24 22.80
N THR A 9 16.00 0.57 22.79
CA THR A 9 14.70 1.15 22.43
C THR A 9 13.75 0.87 23.58
N SER A 10 13.37 1.93 24.31
CA SER A 10 12.26 1.91 25.25
C SER A 10 11.35 3.09 24.93
N PHE A 11 10.20 2.81 24.35
CA PHE A 11 9.03 3.67 24.44
C PHE A 11 7.87 2.76 24.86
N HIS A 12 7.52 2.84 26.14
CA HIS A 12 6.30 2.27 26.70
C HIS A 12 5.19 3.31 26.55
N ASP A 13 4.09 2.90 25.92
CA ASP A 13 2.80 3.59 26.00
C ASP A 13 1.92 2.80 26.98
N GLU A 14 1.83 3.29 28.22
CA GLU A 14 0.90 2.82 29.25
C GLU A 14 -0.37 3.68 29.19
N GLY A 15 -1.51 3.07 28.88
CA GLY A 15 -2.72 3.89 28.82
C GLY A 15 -4.05 3.21 28.57
N MET A 16 -4.37 2.02 29.13
CA MET A 16 -5.78 1.59 29.20
C MET A 16 -6.25 1.04 30.55
N ARG A 17 -7.25 1.77 31.05
CA ARG A 17 -8.11 1.60 32.23
C ARG A 17 -8.60 0.17 32.47
N ARG A 18 -8.39 -0.27 33.72
CA ARG A 18 -9.10 -1.40 34.35
C ARG A 18 -10.58 -1.04 34.59
N ARG A 19 -11.51 -1.86 34.09
CA ARG A 19 -12.84 -2.03 34.70
C ARG A 19 -12.86 -3.34 35.49
N ARG A 20 -13.26 -3.24 36.76
CA ARG A 20 -13.61 -4.39 37.62
C ARG A 20 -14.92 -4.99 37.11
N VAL A 21 -14.96 -6.31 36.98
CA VAL A 21 -16.19 -7.09 37.08
C VAL A 21 -16.00 -8.07 38.24
N ALA A 22 -17.02 -8.15 39.08
CA ALA A 22 -17.10 -8.98 40.27
C ALA A 22 -17.95 -10.22 39.99
N GLY A 23 -17.62 -11.32 40.69
CA GLY A 23 -18.46 -12.51 40.88
C GLY A 23 -18.42 -13.50 39.71
N GLY A 24 -18.33 -14.81 39.91
CA GLY A 24 -18.33 -15.62 41.13
C GLY A 24 -18.25 -17.11 40.73
N ASN A 25 -17.80 -17.93 41.69
CA ASN A 25 -17.92 -19.38 41.84
C ASN A 25 -18.06 -20.29 40.62
N ASP A 26 -17.08 -21.18 40.43
CA ASP A 26 -17.32 -22.51 39.87
C ASP A 26 -16.60 -23.59 40.69
N GLN A 27 -17.38 -24.57 41.15
CA GLN A 27 -16.94 -25.84 41.72
C GLN A 27 -16.82 -26.89 40.60
N GLN A 28 -15.60 -27.37 40.39
CA GLN A 28 -15.17 -28.77 40.53
C GLN A 28 -16.04 -29.94 39.96
N HIS A 29 -15.45 -30.66 38.96
CA HIS A 29 -15.48 -32.12 38.63
C HIS A 29 -16.86 -32.82 38.42
N ASP A 30 -17.16 -33.69 37.43
CA ASP A 30 -16.41 -34.75 36.70
C ASP A 30 -17.30 -35.37 35.54
N PRO A 31 -16.93 -36.45 34.78
CA PRO A 31 -17.02 -36.49 33.31
C PRO A 31 -18.06 -37.52 32.69
N PRO A 32 -17.88 -38.12 31.48
CA PRO A 32 -18.94 -38.20 30.46
C PRO A 32 -19.67 -39.57 30.38
N GLY A 33 -20.97 -39.54 30.04
CA GLY A 33 -21.76 -40.72 29.74
C GLY A 33 -22.69 -40.53 28.53
N THR A 34 -22.35 -41.18 27.41
CA THR A 34 -23.26 -41.48 26.28
C THR A 34 -23.95 -42.84 26.50
N PRO A 35 -24.94 -43.28 25.69
CA PRO A 35 -26.00 -42.57 24.96
C PRO A 35 -27.40 -43.18 25.27
N ARG A 36 -28.50 -42.46 25.00
CA ARG A 36 -29.83 -43.09 24.90
C ARG A 36 -30.59 -42.61 23.67
N LYS A 37 -30.76 -43.53 22.72
CA LYS A 37 -31.71 -43.46 21.61
C LYS A 37 -33.13 -43.56 22.17
N THR A 38 -34.00 -42.67 21.73
CA THR A 38 -35.45 -42.90 21.67
C THR A 38 -36.00 -42.21 20.44
N THR A 39 -36.27 -43.04 19.43
CA THR A 39 -37.34 -42.87 18.43
C THR A 39 -38.68 -42.59 19.12
N THR A 40 -39.48 -41.66 18.61
CA THR A 40 -40.72 -41.95 17.84
C THR A 40 -41.55 -40.69 17.58
N ASN A 41 -41.95 -40.56 16.32
CA ASN A 41 -43.31 -40.31 15.83
C ASN A 41 -44.03 -38.97 16.07
N ASN A 42 -44.33 -38.39 14.90
CA ASN A 42 -45.68 -38.14 14.37
C ASN A 42 -46.33 -36.78 14.59
N THR A 43 -46.90 -36.35 13.45
CA THR A 43 -48.17 -35.60 13.28
C THR A 43 -48.16 -34.16 13.79
N SER A 44 -48.73 -33.17 13.14
CA SER A 44 -49.46 -33.02 11.87
C SER A 44 -50.06 -31.62 11.97
N ASN A 45 -50.25 -30.95 10.82
CA ASN A 45 -51.32 -29.94 10.65
C ASN A 45 -51.17 -28.67 11.53
N SER A 46 -51.61 -27.48 11.16
CA SER A 46 -52.40 -27.00 10.04
C SER A 46 -52.43 -25.48 10.17
N SER A 47 -52.53 -24.82 9.01
CA SER A 47 -53.44 -23.71 8.72
C SER A 47 -53.34 -22.37 9.47
N SER A 48 -53.59 -21.34 8.63
CA SER A 48 -54.08 -19.99 8.92
C SER A 48 -53.02 -19.03 9.48
N GLY A 49 -52.85 -17.81 8.98
CA GLY A 49 -53.71 -17.01 8.12
C GLY A 49 -53.70 -15.58 8.66
N PHE A 50 -53.54 -14.61 7.76
CA PHE A 50 -53.75 -13.17 7.96
C PHE A 50 -52.86 -12.43 8.99
N SER A 51 -52.07 -11.45 8.49
CA SER A 51 -52.42 -10.03 8.72
C SER A 51 -51.50 -9.12 7.89
N THR A 52 -52.07 -8.47 6.88
CA THR A 52 -51.48 -7.33 6.19
C THR A 52 -51.57 -6.10 7.10
N VAL A 53 -50.42 -5.64 7.61
CA VAL A 53 -50.31 -4.34 8.30
C VAL A 53 -49.78 -3.30 7.31
N ALA A 54 -50.56 -2.25 7.13
CA ALA A 54 -50.25 -1.08 6.31
C ALA A 54 -49.04 -0.32 6.88
N LYS A 55 -48.11 0.04 5.99
CA LYS A 55 -47.02 1.00 6.28
C LYS A 55 -47.55 2.44 6.15
N PRO A 56 -47.28 3.34 7.10
CA PRO A 56 -47.40 4.76 6.84
C PRO A 56 -46.18 5.27 6.08
N ALA A 57 -46.43 6.20 5.17
CA ALA A 57 -45.46 6.85 4.32
C ALA A 57 -44.49 7.72 5.13
N GLU A 58 -43.19 7.48 4.97
CA GLU A 58 -42.13 8.36 5.47
C GLU A 58 -41.77 9.41 4.41
N THR A 59 -41.92 10.66 4.81
CA THR A 59 -41.50 11.87 4.11
C THR A 59 -39.97 11.91 3.96
N VAL A 60 -39.49 11.77 2.72
CA VAL A 60 -38.09 11.96 2.35
C VAL A 60 -37.75 13.46 2.38
N LYS A 61 -36.98 13.89 3.38
CA LYS A 61 -36.26 15.17 3.34
C LYS A 61 -35.01 14.99 2.47
N LYS A 62 -34.96 15.73 1.36
CA LYS A 62 -33.76 15.89 0.52
C LYS A 62 -32.82 16.88 1.18
N ASP A 63 -31.79 16.40 1.87
CA ASP A 63 -30.64 17.24 2.20
C ASP A 63 -29.68 17.25 1.01
N LYS A 64 -29.71 18.36 0.26
CA LYS A 64 -28.66 18.72 -0.70
C LYS A 64 -27.47 19.26 0.08
N ASN A 65 -26.50 18.41 0.38
CA ASN A 65 -25.15 18.86 0.73
C ASN A 65 -24.18 18.36 -0.33
N GLU A 66 -24.15 19.09 -1.43
CA GLU A 66 -23.19 18.93 -2.51
C GLU A 66 -21.89 19.64 -2.09
N SER A 67 -20.99 18.90 -1.44
CA SER A 67 -19.64 19.36 -1.14
C SER A 67 -18.83 19.42 -2.43
N THR A 68 -18.78 20.60 -3.02
CA THR A 68 -17.94 20.91 -4.17
C THR A 68 -16.49 21.07 -3.70
N ARG A 69 -15.70 19.99 -3.76
CA ARG A 69 -14.24 20.11 -3.76
C ARG A 69 -13.84 20.89 -5.02
N LYS A 70 -13.38 22.13 -4.83
CA LYS A 70 -12.77 22.96 -5.88
C LYS A 70 -11.62 22.19 -6.55
N PRO A 71 -11.52 22.21 -7.89
CA PRO A 71 -10.30 21.80 -8.57
C PRO A 71 -9.16 22.76 -8.14
N ARG A 72 -8.07 22.22 -7.59
CA ARG A 72 -6.86 23.02 -7.34
C ARG A 72 -6.27 23.35 -8.71
N GLY A 73 -6.45 24.60 -9.12
CA GLY A 73 -5.84 25.18 -10.31
C GLY A 73 -4.32 25.22 -10.17
N ILE A 74 -3.66 24.87 -11.26
CA ILE A 74 -2.23 25.06 -11.47
C ILE A 74 -1.95 26.56 -11.46
N CYS A 75 -1.24 27.05 -10.44
CA CYS A 75 -0.71 28.41 -10.42
C CYS A 75 0.45 28.48 -11.42
N ALA A 76 0.18 29.01 -12.62
CA ALA A 76 1.21 29.60 -13.47
C ALA A 76 1.51 31.01 -12.96
N GLN A 77 2.60 31.19 -12.22
CA GLN A 77 3.14 32.51 -11.92
C GLN A 77 4.01 32.98 -13.09
N SER A 78 3.56 34.06 -13.73
CA SER A 78 4.32 34.81 -14.73
C SER A 78 5.49 35.54 -14.08
N CYS A 79 6.71 35.33 -14.56
CA CYS A 79 7.85 36.19 -14.24
C CYS A 79 7.69 37.55 -14.94
N GLY A 80 7.44 38.60 -14.16
CA GLY A 80 7.58 39.98 -14.61
C GLY A 80 9.05 40.39 -14.59
N SER A 81 9.54 40.94 -15.70
CA SER A 81 10.85 41.57 -15.82
C SER A 81 10.82 42.97 -15.18
N GLY A 82 11.59 43.16 -14.11
CA GLY A 82 11.86 44.47 -13.52
C GLY A 82 13.37 44.69 -13.36
N THR A 83 13.91 45.62 -14.13
CA THR A 83 15.28 46.14 -13.97
C THR A 83 15.30 47.27 -12.95
N VAL A 84 16.06 47.11 -11.86
CA VAL A 84 16.56 48.24 -11.03
C VAL A 84 17.97 47.87 -10.53
N GLY A 85 18.87 48.84 -10.61
CA GLY A 85 20.32 48.63 -10.54
C GLY A 85 20.94 48.58 -9.15
N GLY A 86 22.21 48.15 -9.15
CA GLY A 86 23.27 48.60 -8.26
C GLY A 86 23.34 47.96 -6.87
N SER A 87 24.26 46.99 -6.72
CA SER A 87 25.37 47.03 -5.74
C SER A 87 26.15 45.72 -5.80
N VAL A 88 27.47 45.83 -5.93
CA VAL A 88 28.42 44.71 -5.95
C VAL A 88 28.66 44.26 -4.51
N VAL A 89 28.33 43.02 -4.20
CA VAL A 89 28.81 42.31 -2.99
C VAL A 89 29.71 41.17 -3.48
N LEU A 90 31.01 41.29 -3.22
CA LEU A 90 31.99 40.25 -3.45
C LEU A 90 31.82 39.15 -2.39
N ILE A 91 31.32 37.99 -2.80
CA ILE A 91 31.43 36.74 -2.05
C ILE A 91 32.41 35.86 -2.81
N PHE A 92 33.49 35.45 -2.16
CA PHE A 92 34.44 34.46 -2.67
C PHE A 92 33.73 33.11 -2.80
N GLY A 93 33.35 32.76 -4.02
CA GLY A 93 32.87 31.44 -4.41
C GLY A 93 33.44 31.12 -5.79
N LEU A 94 34.03 29.93 -5.93
CA LEU A 94 34.64 29.37 -7.14
C LEU A 94 33.87 29.76 -8.43
N CYS A 95 34.40 30.73 -9.16
CA CYS A 95 34.01 30.96 -10.55
C CYS A 95 34.72 29.91 -11.42
N VAL A 96 33.98 28.90 -11.86
CA VAL A 96 34.33 28.17 -13.09
C VAL A 96 34.09 29.14 -14.23
N ALA A 97 35.17 29.78 -14.70
CA ALA A 97 35.14 30.62 -15.88
C ALA A 97 34.85 29.76 -17.11
N TYR A 98 33.65 29.85 -17.66
CA TYR A 98 33.36 29.35 -19.00
C TYR A 98 33.96 30.33 -20.02
N TYR A 99 35.05 29.91 -20.65
CA TYR A 99 35.50 30.53 -21.88
C TYR A 99 34.52 30.13 -23.01
N VAL A 100 33.58 31.00 -23.34
CA VAL A 100 32.83 30.91 -24.59
C VAL A 100 33.68 31.56 -25.68
N ILE A 101 34.38 30.74 -26.45
CA ILE A 101 35.04 31.20 -27.69
C ILE A 101 33.93 31.43 -28.72
N PHE A 102 33.56 32.68 -28.95
CA PHE A 102 32.71 33.07 -30.07
C PHE A 102 33.51 32.89 -31.38
N GLN A 103 33.20 31.83 -32.12
CA GLN A 103 33.55 31.70 -33.53
C GLN A 103 32.42 32.35 -34.34
N PRO A 104 32.66 33.47 -35.05
CA PRO A 104 31.66 34.01 -35.95
C PRO A 104 31.64 33.17 -37.24
N ASN A 105 30.43 32.90 -37.72
CA ASN A 105 30.08 32.28 -39.00
C ASN A 105 30.13 30.74 -39.07
N ASN A 106 29.04 30.12 -38.62
CA ASN A 106 28.39 29.14 -39.47
C ASN A 106 26.88 29.11 -39.22
N ASN A 107 26.12 29.62 -40.18
CA ASN A 107 24.66 29.49 -40.20
C ASN A 107 24.32 28.03 -40.49
N ASN A 108 23.67 27.36 -39.54
CA ASN A 108 22.99 26.05 -39.61
C ASN A 108 23.52 24.99 -38.64
N ALA A 109 23.44 25.23 -37.33
CA ALA A 109 23.35 24.16 -36.34
C ALA A 109 22.62 24.63 -35.08
N ASN A 110 21.65 23.84 -34.62
CA ASN A 110 20.86 24.08 -33.41
C ASN A 110 21.76 23.84 -32.16
N PRO A 111 22.03 24.85 -31.31
CA PRO A 111 22.98 24.75 -30.19
C PRO A 111 22.48 23.90 -29.01
N LEU A 112 21.23 23.43 -29.03
CA LEU A 112 20.64 22.60 -27.97
C LEU A 112 21.03 21.12 -28.02
N SER A 113 21.78 20.66 -29.03
CA SER A 113 22.11 19.24 -29.21
C SER A 113 23.43 18.78 -28.55
N VAL A 114 24.28 19.72 -28.07
CA VAL A 114 25.65 19.38 -27.64
C VAL A 114 25.80 19.23 -26.12
N LEU A 115 24.80 19.63 -25.33
CA LEU A 115 24.87 19.54 -23.85
C LEU A 115 24.23 18.26 -23.26
N ALA A 116 23.47 17.49 -24.03
CA ALA A 116 22.83 16.26 -23.55
C ALA A 116 23.75 15.02 -23.58
N THR A 117 24.92 15.10 -24.21
CA THR A 117 25.78 13.93 -24.48
C THR A 117 26.83 13.60 -23.43
N ASN A 118 27.02 14.42 -22.37
CA ASN A 118 28.13 14.22 -21.42
C ASN A 118 27.74 13.76 -20.00
N PHE A 119 26.46 13.70 -19.65
CA PHE A 119 26.06 13.17 -18.32
C PHE A 119 25.95 11.64 -18.30
N SER A 120 25.58 11.01 -19.41
CA SER A 120 25.46 9.55 -19.52
C SER A 120 26.80 8.79 -19.48
N SER A 121 27.94 9.47 -19.67
CA SER A 121 29.25 8.82 -19.71
C SER A 121 29.98 8.73 -18.37
N MET A 122 29.50 9.43 -17.32
CA MET A 122 30.17 9.40 -16.01
C MET A 122 29.80 8.21 -15.14
N PHE A 123 28.72 7.49 -15.46
CA PHE A 123 28.35 6.23 -14.82
C PHE A 123 27.82 5.25 -15.88
N PRO A 124 28.67 4.43 -16.52
CA PRO A 124 28.18 3.36 -17.36
C PRO A 124 27.49 2.33 -16.45
N LEU A 125 26.17 2.50 -16.24
CA LEU A 125 25.30 1.45 -15.75
C LEU A 125 25.44 0.29 -16.75
N LYS A 126 26.16 -0.75 -16.35
CA LYS A 126 26.18 -2.01 -17.11
C LYS A 126 24.74 -2.50 -17.15
N LYS A 127 24.08 -2.35 -18.30
CA LYS A 127 22.80 -3.03 -18.55
C LYS A 127 22.99 -4.48 -18.14
N ALA A 128 22.25 -4.90 -17.12
CA ALA A 128 22.17 -6.29 -16.74
C ALA A 128 21.78 -7.05 -18.00
N THR A 129 22.72 -7.86 -18.51
CA THR A 129 22.49 -8.76 -19.64
C THR A 129 21.28 -9.62 -19.35
N ASP A 130 20.57 -10.08 -20.39
CA ASP A 130 19.34 -10.90 -20.36
C ASP A 130 19.52 -12.29 -19.70
N THR A 131 20.17 -12.35 -18.54
CA THR A 131 20.22 -13.53 -17.69
C THR A 131 18.78 -13.84 -17.28
N PRO A 132 18.30 -15.08 -17.50
CA PRO A 132 17.01 -15.52 -17.00
C PRO A 132 16.83 -15.06 -15.56
N LEU A 133 15.65 -14.52 -15.25
CA LEU A 133 15.25 -14.13 -13.90
C LEU A 133 15.42 -15.35 -12.99
N GLY A 134 16.57 -15.46 -12.32
CA GLY A 134 16.85 -16.58 -11.44
C GLY A 134 15.89 -16.59 -10.25
N ASP A 135 15.60 -17.78 -9.75
CA ASP A 135 14.63 -18.00 -8.66
C ASP A 135 15.19 -17.66 -7.27
N GLY A 136 16.45 -17.22 -7.17
CA GLY A 136 17.12 -16.90 -5.91
C GLY A 136 17.18 -15.41 -5.58
N PRO A 137 17.61 -15.06 -4.35
CA PRO A 137 17.88 -13.69 -3.94
C PRO A 137 18.85 -12.97 -4.88
N VAL A 138 18.61 -11.68 -5.11
CA VAL A 138 19.48 -10.86 -5.97
C VAL A 138 20.75 -10.50 -5.19
N PRO A 139 21.97 -10.76 -5.72
CA PRO A 139 23.20 -10.31 -5.08
C PRO A 139 23.20 -8.79 -4.92
N ARG A 140 23.58 -8.29 -3.74
CA ARG A 140 23.68 -6.85 -3.45
C ARG A 140 24.93 -6.24 -4.11
N PRO A 141 24.80 -5.30 -5.07
CA PRO A 141 25.95 -4.54 -5.59
C PRO A 141 26.56 -3.67 -4.50
N LYS A 142 27.80 -3.18 -4.64
CA LYS A 142 28.48 -2.44 -3.55
C LYS A 142 27.74 -1.15 -3.13
N ASP A 143 27.10 -0.52 -4.09
CA ASP A 143 26.41 0.77 -4.04
C ASP A 143 24.90 0.66 -3.83
N TRP A 144 24.37 -0.54 -3.55
CA TRP A 144 22.94 -0.80 -3.40
C TRP A 144 22.21 0.11 -2.39
N HIS A 145 22.94 0.62 -1.39
CA HIS A 145 22.41 1.51 -0.37
C HIS A 145 22.09 2.91 -0.90
N LEU A 146 22.73 3.33 -2.00
CA LEU A 146 22.49 4.60 -2.67
C LEU A 146 21.32 4.53 -3.65
N TRP A 147 20.81 3.34 -3.96
CA TRP A 147 19.74 3.16 -4.94
C TRP A 147 18.43 3.76 -4.43
N GLY A 148 17.85 4.66 -5.22
CA GLY A 148 16.47 5.11 -5.06
C GLY A 148 15.47 4.10 -5.65
N TYR A 149 14.18 4.43 -5.56
CA TYR A 149 13.10 3.56 -6.05
C TYR A 149 13.26 3.17 -7.53
N PHE A 150 13.64 4.12 -8.38
CA PHE A 150 13.80 3.89 -9.82
C PHE A 150 15.02 3.02 -10.14
N ASN A 151 16.15 3.22 -9.45
CA ASN A 151 17.32 2.36 -9.61
C ASN A 151 16.98 0.90 -9.30
N PHE A 152 16.15 0.61 -8.29
CA PHE A 152 15.68 -0.75 -8.03
C PHE A 152 14.93 -1.34 -9.22
N LYS A 153 13.93 -0.63 -9.76
CA LYS A 153 13.12 -1.13 -10.88
C LYS A 153 13.94 -1.36 -12.14
N GLU A 154 14.92 -0.50 -12.40
CA GLU A 154 15.83 -0.64 -13.52
C GLU A 154 16.77 -1.83 -13.34
N ASN A 155 17.49 -1.89 -12.23
CA ASN A 155 18.49 -2.93 -11.98
C ASN A 155 17.87 -4.32 -11.78
N PHE A 156 16.63 -4.40 -11.31
CA PHE A 156 15.87 -5.64 -11.21
C PHE A 156 15.16 -6.02 -12.53
N ASN A 157 15.28 -5.19 -13.57
CA ASN A 157 14.62 -5.37 -14.86
C ASN A 157 13.10 -5.61 -14.72
N CYS A 158 12.44 -4.79 -13.90
CA CYS A 158 11.03 -4.99 -13.58
C CYS A 158 10.08 -4.61 -14.73
N SER A 159 10.50 -3.78 -15.69
CA SER A 159 9.61 -3.18 -16.71
C SER A 159 8.82 -4.21 -17.53
N GLY A 160 9.45 -5.29 -17.97
CA GLY A 160 8.77 -6.35 -18.71
C GLY A 160 7.81 -7.15 -17.85
N TYR A 161 8.25 -7.51 -16.64
CA TYR A 161 7.47 -8.31 -15.69
C TYR A 161 6.25 -7.57 -15.14
N LEU A 162 6.36 -6.28 -14.82
CA LEU A 162 5.25 -5.49 -14.30
C LEU A 162 4.14 -5.26 -15.33
N LYS A 163 4.48 -5.22 -16.63
CA LYS A 163 3.50 -5.10 -17.72
C LYS A 163 2.76 -6.40 -18.01
N ASP A 164 3.21 -7.53 -17.47
CA ASP A 164 2.55 -8.81 -17.66
C ASP A 164 1.26 -8.88 -16.83
N ARG A 165 0.11 -8.80 -17.52
CA ARG A 165 -1.22 -8.91 -16.91
C ARG A 165 -1.68 -10.37 -16.75
N THR A 166 -0.87 -11.34 -17.17
CA THR A 166 -1.16 -12.77 -17.08
C THR A 166 -0.48 -13.46 -15.90
N LYS A 167 0.23 -12.68 -15.06
CA LYS A 167 0.83 -13.15 -13.80
C LYS A 167 -0.18 -13.97 -12.99
N PRO A 168 0.16 -15.21 -12.56
CA PRO A 168 -0.73 -16.00 -11.73
C PRO A 168 -0.98 -15.30 -10.39
N LEU A 169 -2.05 -15.70 -9.70
CA LEU A 169 -2.25 -15.28 -8.31
C LEU A 169 -1.09 -15.80 -7.45
N PRO A 170 -0.59 -14.99 -6.50
CA PRO A 170 0.37 -15.44 -5.50
C PRO A 170 -0.13 -16.67 -4.75
N THR A 171 0.70 -17.71 -4.69
CA THR A 171 0.43 -18.94 -3.94
C THR A 171 0.75 -18.75 -2.45
N MET A 172 0.42 -19.75 -1.62
CA MET A 172 0.86 -19.75 -0.22
C MET A 172 2.39 -19.68 -0.09
N GLU A 173 3.12 -20.51 -0.84
CA GLU A 173 4.59 -20.51 -0.85
C GLU A 173 5.18 -19.13 -1.21
N TYR A 174 4.53 -18.42 -2.15
CA TYR A 174 4.93 -17.06 -2.51
C TYR A 174 4.84 -16.10 -1.31
N TRP A 175 3.73 -16.14 -0.57
CA TRP A 175 3.55 -15.29 0.61
C TRP A 175 4.45 -15.71 1.77
N GLU A 176 4.63 -17.01 2.01
CA GLU A 176 5.53 -17.53 3.04
C GLU A 176 6.98 -17.07 2.79
N THR A 177 7.45 -17.16 1.54
CA THR A 177 8.77 -16.66 1.15
C THR A 177 8.92 -15.16 1.42
N MET A 178 7.88 -14.37 1.11
CA MET A 178 7.87 -12.93 1.36
C MET A 178 7.91 -12.62 2.86
N LEU A 179 7.12 -13.33 3.67
CA LEU A 179 7.10 -13.19 5.12
C LEU A 179 8.42 -13.61 5.76
N GLU A 180 9.03 -14.71 5.30
CA GLU A 180 10.34 -15.16 5.76
C GLU A 180 11.42 -14.11 5.46
N ALA A 181 11.44 -13.56 4.24
CA ALA A 181 12.35 -12.49 3.85
C ALA A 181 12.18 -11.25 4.75
N TYR A 182 10.93 -10.84 5.03
CA TYR A 182 10.65 -9.71 5.92
C TYR A 182 11.16 -9.97 7.33
N ASN A 183 10.84 -11.13 7.91
CA ASN A 183 11.26 -11.51 9.25
C ASN A 183 12.78 -11.62 9.39
N GLN A 184 13.45 -12.09 8.33
CA GLN A 184 14.89 -12.25 8.34
C GLN A 184 15.65 -10.91 8.40
N VAL A 185 15.18 -9.88 7.68
CA VAL A 185 15.98 -8.66 7.46
C VAL A 185 15.36 -7.37 7.97
N VAL A 186 14.08 -7.38 8.36
CA VAL A 186 13.35 -6.20 8.85
C VAL A 186 12.94 -6.38 10.31
N ASP A 187 12.10 -7.37 10.60
CA ASP A 187 11.56 -7.58 11.95
C ASP A 187 11.36 -9.08 12.26
N PRO A 188 12.29 -9.73 13.00
CA PRO A 188 12.19 -11.15 13.33
C PRO A 188 11.06 -11.48 14.31
N THR A 189 10.41 -10.45 14.88
CA THR A 189 9.29 -10.62 15.82
C THR A 189 7.93 -10.52 15.14
N TYR A 190 7.89 -10.09 13.87
CA TYR A 190 6.65 -9.98 13.11
C TYR A 190 6.03 -11.35 12.91
N LYS A 191 4.74 -11.44 13.26
CA LYS A 191 3.92 -12.63 13.11
C LYS A 191 2.71 -12.24 12.30
N PHE A 192 2.55 -12.90 11.16
CA PHE A 192 1.30 -12.82 10.43
C PHE A 192 0.16 -13.46 11.23
N ASP A 193 -1.08 -13.16 10.86
CA ASP A 193 -2.26 -13.78 11.42
C ASP A 193 -2.12 -15.32 11.39
N PRO A 194 -2.13 -16.02 12.54
CA PRO A 194 -1.93 -17.46 12.57
C PRO A 194 -3.14 -18.25 12.10
N ASP A 195 -4.32 -17.63 12.09
CA ASP A 195 -5.59 -18.30 11.85
C ASP A 195 -6.10 -18.08 10.41
N ILE A 196 -5.66 -17.00 9.75
CA ILE A 196 -6.04 -16.67 8.38
C ILE A 196 -4.80 -16.70 7.48
N PRO A 197 -4.75 -17.57 6.46
CA PRO A 197 -3.62 -17.61 5.54
C PRO A 197 -3.52 -16.31 4.73
N PRO A 198 -2.30 -15.85 4.34
CA PRO A 198 -2.12 -14.65 3.54
C PRO A 198 -2.87 -14.65 2.20
N THR A 199 -3.19 -15.83 1.63
CA THR A 199 -4.04 -15.97 0.43
C THR A 199 -5.52 -15.62 0.67
N GLN A 200 -5.94 -15.47 1.92
CA GLN A 200 -7.29 -15.07 2.34
C GLN A 200 -7.30 -13.71 3.04
N GLY A 201 -6.15 -13.04 3.16
CA GLY A 201 -6.02 -11.75 3.82
C GLY A 201 -5.60 -11.94 5.27
N TYR A 202 -6.39 -11.42 6.20
CA TYR A 202 -6.12 -11.39 7.64
C TYR A 202 -7.45 -11.28 8.41
N ARG A 203 -7.46 -11.45 9.73
CA ARG A 203 -8.65 -11.25 10.55
C ARG A 203 -9.03 -9.78 10.62
N LEU A 204 -10.08 -9.40 9.89
CA LEU A 204 -10.57 -8.01 9.86
C LEU A 204 -11.32 -7.67 11.16
N ASN A 205 -12.11 -8.61 11.67
CA ASN A 205 -12.94 -8.51 12.87
C ASN A 205 -13.06 -9.89 13.55
N GLU A 206 -13.81 -9.99 14.66
CA GLU A 206 -14.06 -11.28 15.33
C GLU A 206 -14.73 -12.31 14.40
N ASP A 207 -15.47 -11.83 13.39
CA ASP A 207 -16.23 -12.63 12.44
C ASP A 207 -15.36 -13.32 11.36
N GLY A 208 -14.05 -13.01 11.29
CA GLY A 208 -13.09 -13.77 10.48
C GLY A 208 -12.39 -12.98 9.37
N ALA A 209 -12.20 -13.64 8.22
CA ALA A 209 -11.47 -13.12 7.08
C ALA A 209 -12.14 -11.86 6.48
N PRO A 210 -11.40 -11.04 5.71
CA PRO A 210 -11.96 -9.85 5.08
C PRO A 210 -13.00 -10.23 4.04
N PRO A 211 -13.91 -9.33 3.65
CA PRO A 211 -15.01 -9.63 2.73
C PRO A 211 -14.57 -9.70 1.26
N TYR A 212 -13.38 -10.23 0.97
CA TYR A 212 -12.83 -10.32 -0.38
C TYR A 212 -11.98 -11.56 -0.64
N TYR A 213 -11.76 -11.85 -1.93
CA TYR A 213 -10.84 -12.87 -2.41
C TYR A 213 -10.07 -12.37 -3.63
N ALA A 214 -8.91 -12.98 -3.91
CA ALA A 214 -8.09 -12.61 -5.07
C ALA A 214 -8.54 -13.34 -6.33
N LYS A 215 -8.58 -12.64 -7.47
CA LYS A 215 -8.90 -13.19 -8.80
C LYS A 215 -8.20 -12.38 -9.89
N LEU A 216 -8.04 -12.95 -11.09
CA LEU A 216 -7.61 -12.17 -12.24
C LEU A 216 -8.70 -11.17 -12.66
N SER A 217 -8.36 -9.89 -12.66
CA SER A 217 -9.18 -8.80 -13.17
C SER A 217 -8.97 -8.59 -14.67
N PRO A 218 -10.05 -8.63 -15.49
CA PRO A 218 -9.97 -8.41 -16.92
C PRO A 218 -9.28 -7.08 -17.27
N GLY A 219 -8.12 -7.17 -17.92
CA GLY A 219 -7.37 -6.00 -18.35
C GLY A 219 -6.57 -5.29 -17.25
N LYS A 220 -6.69 -5.65 -15.96
CA LYS A 220 -5.90 -5.08 -14.87
C LYS A 220 -4.89 -6.05 -14.24
N GLY A 221 -5.01 -7.35 -14.51
CA GLY A 221 -4.08 -8.36 -13.99
C GLY A 221 -4.64 -9.04 -12.75
N ARG A 222 -3.98 -8.93 -11.59
CA ARG A 222 -4.48 -9.48 -10.32
C ARG A 222 -5.38 -8.43 -9.65
N GLY A 223 -6.46 -8.83 -9.00
CA GLY A 223 -7.41 -7.93 -8.36
C GLY A 223 -8.09 -8.56 -7.13
N LEU A 224 -8.77 -7.75 -6.33
CA LEU A 224 -9.63 -8.18 -5.23
C LEU A 224 -11.11 -8.07 -5.60
N PHE A 225 -11.88 -9.08 -5.23
CA PHE A 225 -13.31 -9.17 -5.53
C PHE A 225 -14.08 -9.46 -4.25
N ALA A 226 -15.28 -8.87 -4.12
CA ALA A 226 -16.09 -9.05 -2.94
C ALA A 226 -16.58 -10.50 -2.80
N SER A 227 -16.35 -11.12 -1.65
CA SER A 227 -16.76 -12.52 -1.38
C SER A 227 -18.26 -12.66 -1.07
N ARG A 228 -18.90 -11.54 -0.75
CA ARG A 228 -20.34 -11.37 -0.49
C ARG A 228 -20.76 -9.94 -0.83
N ASP A 229 -22.04 -9.64 -0.70
CA ASP A 229 -22.50 -8.25 -0.71
C ASP A 229 -21.87 -7.49 0.49
N ILE A 230 -21.36 -6.28 0.22
CA ILE A 230 -20.77 -5.36 1.19
C ILE A 230 -21.62 -4.09 1.20
N GLN A 231 -22.06 -3.67 2.39
CA GLN A 231 -22.90 -2.48 2.51
C GLN A 231 -22.07 -1.21 2.48
N LYS A 232 -22.63 -0.11 1.96
CA LYS A 232 -22.02 1.21 2.09
C LYS A 232 -21.68 1.52 3.56
N GLY A 233 -20.46 1.99 3.79
CA GLY A 233 -19.91 2.34 5.11
C GLY A 233 -19.26 1.17 5.85
N GLU A 234 -19.46 -0.07 5.39
CA GLU A 234 -18.83 -1.25 5.95
C GLU A 234 -17.30 -1.21 5.77
N ILE A 235 -16.57 -1.74 6.74
CA ILE A 235 -15.11 -1.83 6.68
C ILE A 235 -14.74 -2.90 5.65
N VAL A 236 -13.91 -2.53 4.69
CA VAL A 236 -13.38 -3.46 3.68
C VAL A 236 -11.94 -3.85 4.02
N HIS A 237 -11.12 -2.90 4.45
CA HIS A 237 -9.73 -3.15 4.82
C HIS A 237 -9.32 -2.24 5.99
N ASN A 238 -8.43 -2.72 6.84
CA ASN A 238 -7.81 -2.02 7.95
C ASN A 238 -6.31 -2.30 7.97
N GLY A 239 -5.52 -1.36 7.44
CA GLY A 239 -4.07 -1.52 7.30
C GLY A 239 -3.34 -1.64 8.62
N THR A 240 -3.89 -1.13 9.74
CA THR A 240 -3.28 -1.34 11.08
C THR A 240 -3.14 -2.82 11.48
N LYS A 241 -3.88 -3.72 10.83
CA LYS A 241 -3.83 -5.17 11.06
C LYS A 241 -3.06 -5.94 9.99
N SER A 242 -2.87 -5.34 8.82
CA SER A 242 -2.45 -6.03 7.60
C SER A 242 -1.10 -5.55 7.09
N ASP A 243 -0.87 -4.24 7.21
CA ASP A 243 0.22 -3.57 6.55
C ASP A 243 1.45 -3.55 7.45
N VAL A 244 2.61 -3.68 6.81
CA VAL A 244 3.90 -3.46 7.46
C VAL A 244 4.39 -2.06 7.14
N VAL A 245 4.92 -1.38 8.15
CA VAL A 245 5.55 -0.07 8.00
C VAL A 245 7.05 -0.27 8.14
N PHE A 246 7.80 0.01 7.07
CA PHE A 246 9.25 -0.13 7.11
C PHE A 246 9.86 0.94 8.03
N PRO A 247 10.78 0.58 8.96
CA PRO A 247 11.38 1.54 9.87
C PRO A 247 12.12 2.70 9.16
N ASN A 248 12.75 2.39 8.03
CA ASN A 248 13.49 3.32 7.18
C ASN A 248 13.67 2.73 5.77
N GLU A 249 14.19 3.54 4.86
CA GLU A 249 14.50 3.16 3.47
C GLU A 249 15.48 1.99 3.40
N THR A 250 16.49 1.96 4.28
CA THR A 250 17.50 0.89 4.30
C THR A 250 16.88 -0.48 4.59
N SER A 251 15.89 -0.56 5.50
CA SER A 251 15.15 -1.79 5.78
C SER A 251 14.35 -2.27 4.57
N TRP A 252 13.66 -1.36 3.87
CA TRP A 252 12.93 -1.67 2.64
C TRP A 252 13.88 -2.19 1.54
N LYS A 253 15.02 -1.52 1.35
CA LYS A 253 16.03 -1.95 0.38
C LYS A 253 16.57 -3.34 0.70
N ARG A 254 16.87 -3.65 1.98
CA ARG A 254 17.30 -5.00 2.41
C ARG A 254 16.25 -6.05 2.10
N PHE A 255 14.98 -5.74 2.34
CA PHE A 255 13.86 -6.62 2.04
C PHE A 255 13.75 -6.95 0.55
N MET A 256 13.89 -5.94 -0.34
CA MET A 256 13.91 -6.16 -1.80
C MET A 256 15.01 -7.13 -2.25
N PHE A 257 16.19 -7.08 -1.62
CA PHE A 257 17.30 -7.99 -1.95
C PHE A 257 17.19 -9.37 -1.31
N ALA A 258 16.32 -9.55 -0.32
CA ALA A 258 16.12 -10.84 0.36
C ALA A 258 15.20 -11.80 -0.41
N MET A 259 14.50 -11.32 -1.45
CA MET A 259 13.52 -12.08 -2.22
C MET A 259 13.99 -12.41 -3.64
N PRO A 260 13.37 -13.42 -4.30
CA PRO A 260 13.55 -13.65 -5.73
C PRO A 260 13.19 -12.40 -6.55
N ARG A 261 13.88 -12.18 -7.68
CA ARG A 261 13.77 -10.93 -8.45
C ARG A 261 12.34 -10.56 -8.85
N LYS A 262 11.54 -11.53 -9.30
CA LYS A 262 10.13 -11.32 -9.69
C LYS A 262 9.28 -10.85 -8.50
N MET A 263 9.50 -11.45 -7.32
CA MET A 263 8.80 -11.10 -6.09
C MET A 263 9.18 -9.71 -5.60
N ALA A 264 10.47 -9.35 -5.69
CA ALA A 264 10.92 -7.99 -5.40
C ALA A 264 10.31 -6.96 -6.36
N CYS A 265 10.18 -7.28 -7.65
CA CYS A 265 9.48 -6.40 -8.60
C CYS A 265 8.01 -6.21 -8.24
N ASP A 266 7.29 -7.29 -7.93
CA ASP A 266 5.91 -7.19 -7.45
C ASP A 266 5.84 -6.34 -6.16
N ASN A 267 6.72 -6.60 -5.19
CA ASN A 267 6.71 -5.83 -3.95
C ASN A 267 7.08 -4.35 -4.14
N ALA A 268 7.92 -4.01 -5.13
CA ALA A 268 8.20 -2.63 -5.48
C ALA A 268 6.99 -1.91 -6.12
N GLU A 269 6.10 -2.62 -6.82
CA GLU A 269 4.83 -2.08 -7.33
C GLU A 269 3.78 -1.97 -6.22
N TRP A 270 3.85 -2.86 -5.24
CA TRP A 270 2.92 -2.97 -4.11
C TRP A 270 3.30 -2.15 -2.89
N SER A 271 4.54 -1.67 -2.82
CA SER A 271 4.95 -0.73 -1.79
C SER A 271 4.43 0.65 -2.15
N PHE A 272 3.94 1.39 -1.17
CA PHE A 272 3.50 2.77 -1.34
C PHE A 272 4.07 3.63 -0.21
N THR A 273 3.93 4.94 -0.34
CA THR A 273 4.32 5.87 0.70
C THR A 273 3.10 6.51 1.34
N GLN A 274 3.14 6.71 2.65
CA GLN A 274 2.04 7.33 3.37
C GLN A 274 2.52 8.11 4.59
N GLN A 275 1.83 9.22 4.87
CA GLN A 275 1.85 9.87 6.19
C GLN A 275 0.67 9.36 7.01
N PHE A 276 0.89 9.12 8.30
CA PHE A 276 -0.17 8.65 9.23
C PHE A 276 -0.78 9.78 10.08
N GLU A 277 -0.24 10.98 9.93
CA GLU A 277 -0.71 12.20 10.58
C GLU A 277 -0.33 13.40 9.73
N LYS A 278 -1.07 14.50 9.90
CA LYS A 278 -0.79 15.74 9.20
C LYS A 278 0.61 16.25 9.52
N ASP A 279 1.37 16.59 8.47
CA ASP A 279 2.75 17.05 8.56
C ASP A 279 3.72 15.99 9.17
N GLY A 280 3.26 14.74 9.25
CA GLY A 280 4.06 13.61 9.73
C GLY A 280 5.13 13.18 8.71
N ARG A 281 6.10 12.39 9.17
CA ARG A 281 7.11 11.82 8.27
C ARG A 281 6.48 10.84 7.29
N MET A 282 6.85 10.94 6.02
CA MET A 282 6.51 9.95 4.99
C MET A 282 7.15 8.59 5.31
N ARG A 283 6.36 7.51 5.28
CA ARG A 283 6.80 6.13 5.55
C ARG A 283 6.58 5.25 4.34
N ILE A 284 7.37 4.20 4.21
CA ILE A 284 7.17 3.15 3.20
C ILE A 284 6.30 2.06 3.83
N VAL A 285 5.25 1.67 3.13
CA VAL A 285 4.23 0.73 3.58
C VAL A 285 4.01 -0.34 2.52
N SER A 286 3.69 -1.56 2.94
CA SER A 286 3.26 -2.64 2.05
C SER A 286 2.34 -3.60 2.81
N SER A 287 1.46 -4.33 2.14
CA SER A 287 0.75 -5.46 2.76
C SER A 287 1.39 -6.77 2.31
N LEU A 288 1.70 -7.65 3.26
CA LEU A 288 2.33 -8.96 2.99
C LEU A 288 1.28 -10.07 2.84
N ASN A 289 0.14 -9.75 2.22
CA ASN A 289 -0.99 -10.66 1.97
C ASN A 289 -1.84 -10.16 0.78
N ILE A 290 -2.91 -10.88 0.42
CA ILE A 290 -3.73 -10.55 -0.77
C ILE A 290 -4.40 -9.16 -0.73
N ALA A 291 -4.51 -8.50 0.42
CA ALA A 291 -5.06 -7.14 0.53
C ALA A 291 -4.36 -6.14 -0.41
N ILE A 292 -3.08 -6.40 -0.73
CA ILE A 292 -2.27 -5.56 -1.61
C ILE A 292 -2.70 -5.59 -3.08
N LEU A 293 -3.59 -6.52 -3.45
CA LEU A 293 -4.08 -6.70 -4.82
C LEU A 293 -5.30 -5.81 -5.13
N MET A 294 -5.62 -4.83 -4.29
CA MET A 294 -6.69 -3.86 -4.55
C MET A 294 -6.26 -2.92 -5.69
N ASN A 295 -7.00 -2.93 -6.80
CA ASN A 295 -6.66 -2.14 -7.98
C ASN A 295 -7.17 -0.70 -7.91
N GLU A 296 -6.59 0.15 -8.76
CA GLU A 296 -7.10 1.49 -9.05
C GLU A 296 -8.40 1.42 -9.88
N GLY A 297 -9.36 2.29 -9.57
CA GLY A 297 -10.48 2.61 -10.45
C GLY A 297 -10.04 3.57 -11.56
N ASN A 298 -10.23 3.20 -12.83
CA ASN A 298 -9.81 4.06 -13.97
C ASN A 298 -10.58 5.39 -14.00
N HIS A 299 -11.77 5.38 -13.41
CA HIS A 299 -12.67 6.50 -13.33
C HIS A 299 -13.22 6.61 -11.91
N ARG A 300 -13.50 7.84 -11.47
CA ARG A 300 -14.01 8.11 -10.13
C ARG A 300 -15.31 7.38 -9.78
N ASN A 301 -16.13 7.04 -10.78
CA ASN A 301 -17.37 6.27 -10.59
C ASN A 301 -17.13 4.75 -10.43
N GLU A 302 -15.97 4.24 -10.84
CA GLU A 302 -15.57 2.84 -10.62
C GLU A 302 -15.18 2.61 -9.15
N VAL A 303 -14.47 3.57 -8.55
CA VAL A 303 -14.03 3.54 -7.15
C VAL A 303 -15.21 3.21 -6.23
N ASN A 304 -15.00 2.22 -5.36
CA ASN A 304 -16.02 1.72 -4.45
C ASN A 304 -15.55 1.60 -3.00
N VAL A 305 -14.28 1.88 -2.73
CA VAL A 305 -13.73 2.06 -1.38
C VAL A 305 -12.85 3.30 -1.27
N GLU A 306 -12.81 3.92 -0.09
CA GLU A 306 -11.96 5.07 0.23
C GLU A 306 -11.43 4.97 1.66
N PRO A 307 -10.27 5.57 1.96
CA PRO A 307 -9.78 5.66 3.32
C PRO A 307 -10.65 6.62 4.15
N LYS A 308 -11.11 6.14 5.30
CA LYS A 308 -11.93 6.86 6.27
C LYS A 308 -11.29 6.77 7.66
N ASP A 309 -11.47 7.79 8.48
CA ASP A 309 -11.10 7.71 9.90
C ASP A 309 -12.08 6.80 10.68
N GLU A 310 -11.85 6.66 11.99
CA GLU A 310 -12.71 5.87 12.87
C GLU A 310 -14.17 6.37 12.91
N LYS A 311 -14.39 7.66 12.62
CA LYS A 311 -15.72 8.30 12.59
C LYS A 311 -16.41 8.13 11.23
N GLY A 312 -15.72 7.57 10.24
CA GLY A 312 -16.25 7.38 8.88
C GLY A 312 -16.04 8.59 7.97
N GLU A 313 -15.23 9.58 8.37
CA GLU A 313 -14.92 10.77 7.58
C GLU A 313 -13.72 10.52 6.67
N ALA A 314 -13.66 11.18 5.51
CA ALA A 314 -12.53 11.02 4.58
C ALA A 314 -11.21 11.46 5.22
N SER A 315 -10.18 10.60 5.15
CA SER A 315 -8.86 10.87 5.72
C SER A 315 -7.76 10.28 4.85
N GLU A 316 -6.86 11.14 4.37
CA GLU A 316 -5.66 10.75 3.61
C GLU A 316 -4.58 10.10 4.50
N TYR A 317 -4.74 10.18 5.82
CA TYR A 317 -3.81 9.60 6.79
C TYR A 317 -4.24 8.22 7.28
N SER A 318 -5.47 7.82 6.97
CA SER A 318 -6.05 6.56 7.45
C SER A 318 -5.66 5.40 6.54
N THR A 319 -5.45 4.23 7.13
CA THR A 319 -5.38 2.94 6.43
C THR A 319 -6.65 2.11 6.60
N LEU A 320 -7.70 2.70 7.18
CA LEU A 320 -9.02 2.08 7.31
C LEU A 320 -9.86 2.42 6.08
N PHE A 321 -10.12 1.44 5.22
CA PHE A 321 -10.94 1.58 4.03
C PHE A 321 -12.36 1.13 4.30
N ARG A 322 -13.31 1.95 3.84
CA ARG A 322 -14.74 1.64 3.89
C ARG A 322 -15.36 1.71 2.50
N ALA A 323 -16.39 0.89 2.29
CA ALA A 323 -17.19 0.94 1.08
C ALA A 323 -17.91 2.29 0.97
N ILE A 324 -17.81 2.98 -0.17
CA ILE A 324 -18.49 4.28 -0.40
C ILE A 324 -19.86 4.13 -1.08
N LYS A 325 -20.14 2.93 -1.58
CA LYS A 325 -21.41 2.47 -2.14
C LYS A 325 -21.58 0.98 -1.78
N ASP A 326 -22.77 0.44 -1.97
CA ASP A 326 -22.95 -1.02 -1.86
C ASP A 326 -22.13 -1.71 -2.96
N ILE A 327 -21.42 -2.77 -2.60
CA ILE A 327 -20.60 -3.57 -3.51
C ILE A 327 -21.22 -4.95 -3.59
N LYS A 328 -21.49 -5.43 -4.81
CA LYS A 328 -22.09 -6.75 -5.00
C LYS A 328 -21.06 -7.86 -4.86
N LYS A 329 -21.52 -9.04 -4.43
CA LYS A 329 -20.70 -10.25 -4.52
C LYS A 329 -20.11 -10.37 -5.93
N ASP A 330 -18.83 -10.73 -6.00
CA ASP A 330 -18.06 -10.87 -7.23
C ASP A 330 -17.83 -9.56 -8.02
N GLU A 331 -18.16 -8.40 -7.46
CA GLU A 331 -17.71 -7.09 -7.95
C GLU A 331 -16.25 -6.83 -7.53
N GLU A 332 -15.45 -6.23 -8.42
CA GLU A 332 -14.06 -5.86 -8.11
C GLU A 332 -14.04 -4.70 -7.11
N ILE A 333 -13.17 -4.79 -6.11
CA ILE A 333 -12.95 -3.75 -5.11
C ILE A 333 -11.86 -2.82 -5.65
N LEU A 334 -12.23 -1.55 -5.83
CA LEU A 334 -11.43 -0.54 -6.50
C LEU A 334 -11.28 0.69 -5.61
N MET A 335 -10.04 1.14 -5.44
CA MET A 335 -9.69 2.37 -4.73
C MET A 335 -9.19 3.44 -5.68
N ASP A 336 -9.06 4.67 -5.19
CA ASP A 336 -8.30 5.73 -5.84
C ASP A 336 -6.87 5.73 -5.28
N TYR A 337 -5.87 5.41 -6.12
CA TYR A 337 -4.45 5.42 -5.71
C TYR A 337 -3.95 6.82 -5.40
N ALA A 338 -4.58 7.87 -5.92
CA ALA A 338 -4.24 9.25 -5.60
C ALA A 338 -4.71 9.70 -4.20
N ASN A 339 -5.37 8.82 -3.43
CA ASN A 339 -5.70 9.09 -2.03
C ASN A 339 -4.45 9.24 -1.15
N TYR A 340 -3.32 8.64 -1.55
CA TYR A 340 -2.05 8.76 -0.86
C TYR A 340 -1.06 9.54 -1.72
N ASP A 341 -0.37 10.49 -1.10
CA ASP A 341 0.71 11.20 -1.75
C ASP A 341 1.89 10.24 -1.93
N THR A 342 2.20 9.91 -3.19
CA THR A 342 3.31 9.01 -3.52
C THR A 342 4.57 9.83 -3.68
N ASP A 343 5.35 9.92 -2.61
CA ASP A 343 6.63 10.62 -2.56
C ASP A 343 7.72 9.70 -2.00
N TYR A 344 8.30 8.90 -2.91
CA TYR A 344 9.41 8.01 -2.60
C TYR A 344 10.66 8.78 -2.17
N GLU A 345 10.88 9.99 -2.67
CA GLU A 345 12.02 10.83 -2.28
C GLU A 345 11.88 11.26 -0.82
N ALA A 346 10.72 11.78 -0.41
CA ALA A 346 10.43 12.12 0.98
C ALA A 346 10.49 10.92 1.93
N ALA A 347 10.25 9.70 1.41
CA ALA A 347 10.40 8.46 2.17
C ALA A 347 11.87 7.97 2.28
N GLY A 348 12.84 8.69 1.70
CA GLY A 348 14.27 8.34 1.71
C GLY A 348 14.71 7.46 0.54
N LEU A 349 13.86 7.26 -0.47
CA LEU A 349 14.16 6.51 -1.70
C LEU A 349 14.47 7.43 -2.88
N ALA A 350 15.00 8.61 -2.60
CA ALA A 350 15.58 9.52 -3.59
C ALA A 350 16.76 8.87 -4.32
N GLU A 351 16.99 9.27 -5.57
CA GLU A 351 18.27 9.00 -6.22
C GLU A 351 19.31 10.00 -5.68
N LEU A 352 20.49 9.51 -5.30
CA LEU A 352 21.59 10.33 -4.79
C LEU A 352 22.56 10.77 -5.89
#